data_AF-A0A975IM90-F1
#
_entry.id   AF-A0A975IM90-F1
#
_cell.length_a   1.000
_cell.length_b   1.000
_cell.length_c   1.000
_cell.angle_alpha   90.00
_cell.angle_beta   90.00
_cell.angle_gamma   90.00
#
_symmetry.space_group_name_H-M   'P 1'
#
loop_
_entity.id
_entity.type
_entity.pdbx_description
1 polymer ?
#
loop_
_entity_poly.entity_id
_entity_poly.type
_entity_poly.pdbx_seq_one_letter_code
_entity_poly.pdbx_strand_id
1 'polypeptide(L)' 'MSRKATPRDNAVIENLFGQMKSILYHRHPFLFQKTIPKITKIINQFPSFWNHKWLLTKLNNLSPLQYFQTLR' A
#
# COMPACT_ATOMS: atom_id res chain seq x y z
N MET A 1 3.28 -19.48 -26.09
CA MET A 1 3.46 -18.30 -25.21
C MET A 1 2.27 -18.21 -24.26
N SER A 2 2.51 -18.40 -22.96
CA SER A 2 1.48 -18.28 -21.92
C SER A 2 0.93 -16.86 -21.93
N ARG A 3 -0.39 -16.71 -22.09
CA ARG A 3 -1.06 -15.42 -21.80
C ARG A 3 -0.67 -15.02 -20.39
N LYS A 4 -0.28 -13.75 -20.19
CA LYS A 4 -0.09 -13.16 -18.86
C LYS A 4 -1.42 -13.30 -18.15
N ALA A 5 -1.53 -14.27 -17.25
CA ALA A 5 -2.76 -14.51 -16.51
C ALA A 5 -3.03 -13.24 -15.70
N THR A 6 -4.16 -12.59 -15.95
CA THR A 6 -4.75 -11.67 -14.98
C THR A 6 -5.54 -12.55 -14.03
N PRO A 7 -5.02 -12.89 -12.83
CA PRO A 7 -5.75 -13.73 -11.92
C PRO A 7 -7.13 -13.13 -11.68
N ARG A 8 -8.18 -13.94 -11.80
CA ARG A 8 -9.56 -13.59 -11.38
C ARG A 8 -9.65 -13.64 -9.85
N ASP A 9 -8.60 -13.19 -9.18
CA ASP A 9 -8.41 -13.40 -7.76
C ASP A 9 -7.97 -12.09 -7.12
N ASN A 10 -8.43 -11.87 -5.90
CA ASN A 10 -8.20 -10.66 -5.13
C ASN A 10 -6.77 -10.58 -4.56
N ALA A 11 -5.89 -11.53 -4.88
CA ALA A 11 -4.50 -11.59 -4.42
C ALA A 11 -3.75 -10.25 -4.44
N VAL A 12 -3.90 -9.42 -5.50
CA VAL A 12 -3.19 -8.13 -5.59
C VAL A 12 -3.68 -7.16 -4.52
N ILE A 13 -5.00 -7.06 -4.34
CA ILE A 13 -5.59 -6.13 -3.38
C ILE A 13 -5.44 -6.67 -1.95
N GLU A 14 -5.51 -7.98 -1.75
CA GLU A 14 -5.26 -8.62 -0.45
C GLU A 14 -3.83 -8.42 0.01
N ASN A 15 -2.85 -8.56 -0.89
CA ASN A 15 -1.46 -8.25 -0.56
C ASN A 15 -1.29 -6.77 -0.15
N LEU A 16 -1.92 -5.83 -0.87
CA LEU A 16 -1.89 -4.42 -0.49
C LEU A 16 -2.45 -4.21 0.92
N PHE A 17 -3.60 -4.80 1.24
CA PHE A 17 -4.21 -4.68 2.57
C PHE A 17 -3.41 -5.40 3.66
N GLY A 18 -2.74 -6.51 3.34
CA GLY A 18 -1.80 -7.18 4.23
C GLY A 18 -0.61 -6.30 4.60
N GLN A 19 0.01 -5.67 3.60
CA GLN A 19 1.10 -4.69 3.79
C GLN A 19 0.62 -3.49 4.60
N MET A 20 -0.55 -2.94 4.28
CA MET A 20 -1.14 -1.82 5.01
C MET A 20 -1.28 -2.15 6.50
N LYS A 21 -1.86 -3.30 6.84
CA LYS A 21 -2.03 -3.73 8.23
C LYS A 21 -0.69 -3.84 8.96
N SER A 22 0.30 -4.48 8.36
CA SER A 22 1.64 -4.61 8.93
C SER A 22 2.31 -3.25 9.17
N ILE A 23 2.32 -2.38 8.16
CA ILE A 23 2.93 -1.05 8.23
C ILE A 23 2.25 -0.19 9.30
N LEU A 24 0.92 -0.20 9.34
CA LEU A 24 0.16 0.55 10.34
C LEU A 24 0.40 0.02 11.76
N TYR A 25 0.50 -1.30 11.92
CA TYR A 25 0.82 -1.92 13.21
C TYR A 25 2.20 -1.48 13.72
N HIS A 26 3.24 -1.55 12.88
CA HIS A 26 4.59 -1.17 13.29
C HIS A 26 4.78 0.35 13.48
N ARG A 27 4.13 1.17 12.65
CA ARG A 27 4.28 2.63 12.70
C ARG A 27 3.37 3.31 13.72
N HIS A 28 2.25 2.68 14.04
CA HIS A 28 1.27 3.16 15.00
C HIS A 28 0.83 2.01 15.93
N PRO A 29 1.69 1.58 16.87
CA PRO A 29 1.41 0.44 17.75
C PRO A 29 0.12 0.59 18.58
N PHE A 30 -0.30 1.83 18.85
CA PHE A 30 -1.53 2.16 19.58
C PHE A 30 -2.69 2.55 18.65
N LEU A 31 -2.62 2.27 17.34
CA LEU A 31 -3.64 2.68 16.38
C LEU A 31 -5.04 2.16 16.74
N PHE A 32 -5.12 0.90 17.13
CA PHE A 32 -6.37 0.22 17.49
C PHE A 32 -6.93 0.65 18.85
N GLN A 33 -6.16 1.42 19.63
CA GLN A 33 -6.61 2.04 20.89
C GLN A 33 -7.16 3.46 20.65
N LYS A 34 -7.08 3.98 19.41
CA LYS A 34 -7.62 5.30 19.05
C LYS A 34 -9.11 5.20 18.73
N THR A 35 -9.76 6.36 18.77
CA THR A 35 -11.16 6.48 18.36
C THR A 35 -11.34 6.12 16.87
N ILE A 36 -12.48 5.48 16.55
CA ILE A 36 -12.88 5.13 15.18
C ILE A 36 -12.62 6.25 14.16
N PRO A 37 -13.02 7.52 14.36
CA PRO A 37 -12.76 8.59 13.40
C PRO A 37 -11.27 8.83 13.11
N LYS A 38 -10.38 8.65 14.11
CA LYS A 38 -8.93 8.77 13.90
C LYS A 38 -8.40 7.61 13.07
N ILE A 39 -8.88 6.39 13.33
CA ILE A 39 -8.52 5.19 12.56
C ILE A 39 -8.96 5.36 11.10
N THR A 40 -10.22 5.72 10.86
CA THR A 40 -10.75 5.95 9.51
C THR A 40 -9.96 7.01 8.75
N LYS A 41 -9.58 8.12 9.41
CA LYS A 41 -8.75 9.16 8.81
C LYS A 41 -7.38 8.62 8.37
N ILE A 42 -6.73 7.80 9.20
CA ILE A 42 -5.42 7.22 8.90
C ILE A 42 -5.53 6.22 7.73
N ILE A 43 -6.55 5.36 7.75
CA ILE A 43 -6.80 4.40 6.65
C ILE A 43 -7.05 5.15 5.34
N ASN A 44 -7.88 6.21 5.34
CA ASN A 44 -8.17 6.99 4.14
C ASN A 44 -6.95 7.76 3.60
N GLN A 45 -5.99 8.11 4.46
CA GLN A 45 -4.74 8.76 4.05
C GLN A 45 -3.68 7.77 3.56
N PHE A 46 -3.82 6.48 3.88
CA PHE A 46 -2.83 5.45 3.54
C PHE A 46 -2.57 5.33 2.03
N PRO A 47 -3.55 5.34 1.11
CA PRO A 47 -3.29 5.24 -0.32
C PRO A 47 -2.42 6.39 -0.87
N SER A 48 -2.67 7.62 -0.41
CA SER A 48 -1.85 8.79 -0.77
C SER A 48 -0.43 8.63 -0.22
N PHE A 49 -0.29 8.21 1.04
CA PHE A 49 1.01 7.93 1.62
C PHE A 49 1.77 6.84 0.83
N TRP A 50 1.11 5.73 0.51
CA TRP A 50 1.68 4.61 -0.22
C TRP A 50 2.18 5.04 -1.61
N ASN A 51 1.33 5.72 -2.38
CA ASN A 51 1.67 6.07 -3.76
C ASN A 51 2.77 7.12 -3.87
N HIS A 52 2.83 8.08 -2.94
CA HIS A 52 3.75 9.21 -3.04
C HIS A 52 5.03 9.05 -2.19
N LYS A 53 4.94 8.40 -1.03
CA LYS A 53 6.02 8.42 -0.02
C LYS A 53 6.62 7.06 0.30
N TRP A 54 5.90 5.96 0.05
CA TRP A 54 6.43 4.64 0.34
C TRP A 54 7.41 4.21 -0.75
N LEU A 55 8.65 3.92 -0.37
CA LEU A 55 9.69 3.47 -1.30
C LEU A 55 9.69 1.95 -1.33
N LEU A 56 9.71 1.37 -2.54
CA LEU A 56 9.78 -0.07 -2.70
C LEU A 56 11.11 -0.46 -3.32
N THR A 57 11.84 -1.35 -2.67
CA THR A 57 13.13 -1.86 -3.17
C THR A 57 12.98 -2.54 -4.53
N LYS A 58 11.86 -3.23 -4.77
CA LYS A 58 11.53 -3.82 -6.08
C LYS A 58 11.32 -2.81 -7.20
N LEU A 59 11.13 -1.52 -6.87
CA LEU A 59 10.97 -0.42 -7.81
C LEU A 59 12.23 0.46 -7.84
N ASN A 60 13.42 -0.10 -7.61
CA ASN A 60 14.68 0.65 -7.49
C ASN A 60 14.62 1.77 -6.44
N ASN A 61 13.98 1.50 -5.29
CA ASN A 61 13.74 2.47 -4.22
C ASN A 61 12.92 3.70 -4.65
N LEU A 62 12.09 3.57 -5.67
CA LEU A 62 11.12 4.59 -6.07
C LEU A 62 9.76 4.37 -5.39
N SER A 63 8.99 5.44 -5.25
CA SER A 63 7.57 5.33 -4.91
C SER A 63 6.75 4.80 -6.08
N PRO A 64 5.57 4.20 -5.83
CA PRO A 64 4.71 3.70 -6.90
C PRO A 64 4.41 4.75 -7.98
N LEU A 65 4.17 6.00 -7.58
CA LEU A 65 3.91 7.09 -8.52
C LEU A 65 5.16 7.49 -9.30
N GLN A 66 6.31 7.57 -8.64
CA GLN A 66 7.58 7.86 -9.31
C GLN A 66 7.93 6.79 -10.35
N TYR A 67 7.81 5.53 -9.97
CA TYR A 67 8.00 4.41 -10.89
C TYR A 67 7.02 4.49 -12.08
N PHE A 68 5.74 4.80 -11.84
CA PHE A 68 4.78 5.00 -12.92
C PHE A 68 5.17 6.13 -13.88
N GLN A 69 5.73 7.23 -13.37
CA GLN A 69 6.24 8.33 -14.20
C GLN A 69 7.45 7.92 -15.04
N THR A 70 8.30 7.01 -14.55
CA THR A 70 9.46 6.50 -15.31
C THR A 70 9.11 5.53 -16.44
N LEU A 71 7.87 5.03 -16.49
CA LEU A 71 7.37 4.16 -17.55
C LEU A 71 6.76 4.93 -18.74
N ARG A 72 6.71 6.26 -18.66
CA ARG A 72 6.30 7.16 -19.76
C ARG A 72 7.52 7.65 -20.50
#